data_AF-A0A7S3P3Q7-F1
#
_entry.id   AF-A0A7S3P3Q7-F1
#
_cell.length_a   1.000
_cell.length_b   1.000
_cell.length_c   1.000
_cell.angle_alpha   90.00
_cell.angle_beta   90.00
_cell.angle_gamma   90.00
#
_symmetry.space_group_name_H-M   'P 1'
#
loop_
_entity.id
_entity.type
_entity.pdbx_description
1 polymer ?
#
loop_
_entity_poly.entity_id
_entity_poly.type
_entity_poly.pdbx_seq_one_letter_code
_entity_poly.pdbx_strand_id
1 'polypeptide(L)'
;MVKKLISVDPKKLPWEQETPVHNRWHPDIPAVATAKEGEVFRVECIDWTGGQIKNDDSSDDVKNVDLSQVHYLSGPIEIPTAQPGDLLKVEILNLGPLEGDEWGFTGSFAKEN
;
A
#
# COMPACT_ATOMS: atom_id res chain seq x y z
N MET A 1 -5.41 0.79 -21.30
CA MET A 1 -5.38 0.83 -19.82
C MET A 1 -4.01 1.34 -19.40
N VAL A 2 -3.92 2.18 -18.37
CA VAL A 2 -2.63 2.65 -17.83
C VAL A 2 -1.85 1.43 -17.30
N LYS A 3 -0.53 1.43 -17.50
CA LYS A 3 0.36 0.36 -17.02
C LYS A 3 0.22 0.22 -15.50
N LYS A 4 -0.13 -0.98 -15.02
CA LYS A 4 -0.08 -1.33 -13.59
C LYS A 4 1.36 -1.67 -13.23
N LEU A 5 2.03 -0.78 -12.50
CA LEU A 5 3.43 -0.96 -12.11
C LEU A 5 3.58 -1.90 -10.92
N ILE A 6 2.65 -1.79 -9.97
CA ILE A 6 2.52 -2.67 -8.81
C ILE A 6 1.06 -3.13 -8.78
N SER A 7 0.86 -4.45 -8.67
CA SER A 7 -0.46 -5.06 -8.48
C SER A 7 -0.51 -5.76 -7.13
N VAL A 8 -1.68 -5.82 -6.51
CA VAL A 8 -1.91 -6.50 -5.23
C VAL A 8 -3.13 -7.41 -5.33
N ASP A 9 -3.13 -8.48 -4.53
CA ASP A 9 -4.28 -9.36 -4.34
C ASP A 9 -4.83 -9.14 -2.92
N PRO A 10 -6.01 -8.53 -2.74
CA PRO A 10 -6.58 -8.25 -1.41
C PRO A 10 -6.95 -9.52 -0.64
N LYS A 11 -6.94 -10.69 -1.28
CA LYS A 11 -7.20 -11.99 -0.63
C LYS A 11 -5.94 -12.63 -0.04
N LYS A 12 -4.77 -12.06 -0.30
CA LYS A 12 -3.47 -12.55 0.18
C LYS A 12 -2.93 -11.65 1.28
N LEU A 13 -2.17 -12.26 2.19
CA LEU A 13 -1.48 -11.49 3.22
C LEU A 13 -0.40 -10.60 2.57
N PRO A 14 -0.01 -9.49 3.21
CA PRO A 14 1.00 -8.58 2.65
C PRO A 14 2.33 -9.26 2.27
N TRP A 15 2.78 -10.24 3.06
CA TRP A 15 4.00 -11.01 2.77
C TRP A 15 3.83 -12.13 1.73
N GLU A 16 2.62 -12.34 1.22
CA GLU A 16 2.29 -13.33 0.18
C GLU A 16 2.04 -12.68 -1.19
N GLN A 17 2.16 -11.36 -1.28
CA GLN A 17 2.02 -10.61 -2.52
C GLN A 17 3.13 -11.00 -3.50
N GLU A 18 2.80 -11.04 -4.79
CA GLU A 18 3.78 -11.35 -5.85
C GLU A 18 4.88 -10.28 -5.91
N THR A 19 4.48 -9.01 -5.80
CA THR A 19 5.39 -7.89 -5.58
C THR A 19 5.47 -7.63 -4.08
N PRO A 20 6.65 -7.75 -3.45
CA PRO A 20 6.78 -7.47 -2.02
C PRO A 20 6.30 -6.07 -1.66
N VAL A 21 5.56 -5.96 -0.56
CA VAL A 21 5.24 -4.68 0.09
C VAL A 21 6.10 -4.52 1.35
N HIS A 22 6.26 -3.30 1.84
CA HIS A 22 7.04 -3.02 3.05
C HIS A 22 6.23 -2.23 4.07
N ASN A 23 6.56 -2.37 5.35
CA ASN A 23 5.92 -1.61 6.45
C ASN A 23 6.92 -0.88 7.35
N ARG A 24 8.17 -0.75 6.89
CA ARG A 24 9.23 0.00 7.55
C ARG A 24 9.97 0.84 6.53
N TRP A 25 10.58 1.93 7.00
CA TRP A 25 11.45 2.77 6.20
C TRP A 25 12.90 2.40 6.48
N HIS A 26 13.61 1.95 5.46
CA HIS A 26 15.03 1.65 5.55
C HIS A 26 15.66 1.82 4.16
N PRO A 27 16.84 2.46 4.03
CA PRO A 27 17.48 2.72 2.74
C PRO A 27 17.86 1.43 1.98
N ASP A 28 18.09 0.33 2.71
CA ASP A 28 18.49 -0.95 2.12
C ASP A 28 17.30 -1.80 1.63
N ILE A 29 16.06 -1.29 1.71
CA ILE A 29 14.92 -1.98 1.11
C ILE A 29 15.07 -1.89 -0.41
N PRO A 30 15.20 -3.02 -1.13
CA PRO A 30 15.38 -3.00 -2.57
C PRO A 30 14.13 -2.44 -3.26
N ALA A 31 14.32 -1.70 -4.34
CA ALA A 31 13.21 -1.29 -5.19
C ALA A 31 12.51 -2.51 -5.79
N VAL A 32 11.18 -2.49 -5.80
CA VAL A 32 10.35 -3.58 -6.34
C VAL A 32 9.85 -3.28 -7.75
N ALA A 33 10.02 -2.03 -8.19
CA ALA A 33 9.69 -1.57 -9.53
C ALA A 33 10.53 -0.36 -9.92
N THR A 34 10.61 -0.07 -11.21
CA THR A 34 11.30 1.09 -11.76
C THR A 34 10.36 1.87 -12.67
N ALA A 35 10.38 3.21 -12.59
CA ALA A 35 9.66 4.11 -13.48
C ALA A 35 10.58 5.21 -14.02
N LYS A 36 10.25 5.74 -15.19
CA LYS A 36 10.97 6.88 -15.79
C LYS A 36 10.31 8.21 -15.39
N GLU A 37 11.09 9.28 -15.41
CA GLU A 37 10.54 10.64 -15.30
C GLU A 37 9.44 10.85 -16.36
N GLY A 38 8.30 11.39 -15.92
CA GLY A 38 7.12 11.62 -16.77
C GLY A 38 6.32 10.36 -17.12
N GLU A 39 6.71 9.17 -16.67
CA GLU A 39 5.93 7.94 -16.88
C GLU A 39 4.63 7.98 -16.08
N VAL A 40 3.50 7.71 -16.77
CA VAL A 40 2.19 7.55 -16.13
C VAL A 40 1.93 6.08 -15.87
N PHE A 41 1.70 5.73 -14.62
CA PHE A 41 1.45 4.36 -14.18
C PHE A 41 0.42 4.31 -13.05
N ARG A 42 -0.09 3.10 -12.78
CA ARG A 42 -0.98 2.79 -11.65
C ARG A 42 -0.23 1.96 -10.62
N VAL A 43 -0.43 2.28 -9.36
CA VAL A 43 0.02 1.49 -8.19
C VAL A 43 -1.23 1.00 -7.47
N GLU A 44 -1.34 -0.30 -7.26
CA GLU A 44 -2.37 -0.88 -6.38
C GLU A 44 -1.81 -1.00 -4.95
N CYS A 45 -2.68 -0.83 -3.96
CA CYS A 45 -2.34 -0.83 -2.55
C CYS A 45 -3.32 -1.71 -1.78
N ILE A 46 -2.83 -2.43 -0.77
CA ILE A 46 -3.67 -3.07 0.24
C ILE A 46 -4.05 -2.01 1.28
N ASP A 47 -5.15 -2.20 2.00
CA ASP A 47 -5.44 -1.35 3.15
C ASP A 47 -4.28 -1.38 4.16
N TRP A 48 -4.16 -0.30 4.93
CA TRP A 48 -3.03 -0.09 5.84
C TRP A 48 -2.81 -1.20 6.87
N THR A 49 -3.85 -1.95 7.24
CA THR A 49 -3.78 -3.07 8.19
C THR A 49 -3.34 -4.38 7.55
N GLY A 50 -3.34 -4.47 6.23
CA GLY A 50 -3.04 -5.71 5.52
C GLY A 50 -4.18 -6.72 5.56
N GLY A 51 -5.42 -6.24 5.56
CA GLY A 51 -6.63 -7.07 5.59
C GLY A 51 -7.01 -7.59 6.97
N GLN A 52 -6.54 -6.98 8.06
CA GLN A 52 -6.94 -7.39 9.42
C GLN A 52 -8.43 -7.08 9.70
N ILE A 53 -8.92 -5.95 9.16
CA ILE A 53 -10.31 -5.52 9.31
C ILE A 53 -11.19 -6.20 8.25
N LYS A 54 -12.38 -6.66 8.64
CA LYS A 54 -13.34 -7.40 7.82
C LYS A 54 -14.57 -6.55 7.54
N ASN A 55 -15.25 -6.89 6.45
CA ASN A 55 -16.53 -6.30 6.09
C ASN A 55 -17.65 -7.10 6.76
N ASP A 56 -17.79 -6.92 8.08
CA ASP A 56 -18.84 -7.52 8.88
C ASP A 56 -19.34 -6.54 9.97
N ASP A 57 -20.37 -6.94 10.71
CA ASP A 57 -21.04 -6.11 11.72
C ASP A 57 -20.42 -6.27 13.14
N SER A 58 -19.18 -6.76 13.24
CA SER A 58 -18.43 -6.87 14.50
C SER A 58 -17.33 -5.83 14.57
N SER A 59 -17.08 -5.30 15.77
CA SER A 59 -15.93 -4.41 16.02
C SER A 59 -14.73 -5.12 16.65
N ASP A 60 -14.80 -6.45 16.78
CA ASP A 60 -13.76 -7.23 17.46
C ASP A 60 -12.42 -7.18 16.71
N ASP A 61 -12.43 -7.07 15.39
CA ASP A 61 -11.22 -6.91 14.58
C ASP A 61 -10.54 -5.55 14.82
N VAL A 62 -11.29 -4.45 14.89
CA VAL A 62 -10.79 -3.11 15.24
C VAL A 62 -10.21 -3.13 16.66
N LYS A 63 -10.86 -3.83 17.59
CA LYS A 63 -10.38 -3.98 18.97
C LYS A 63 -9.09 -4.79 19.06
N ASN A 64 -8.90 -5.80 18.21
CA ASN A 64 -7.78 -6.73 18.31
C ASN A 64 -6.71 -6.54 17.20
N VAL A 65 -6.81 -5.48 16.41
CA VAL A 65 -5.84 -5.18 15.34
C VAL A 65 -4.43 -5.05 15.90
N ASP A 66 -3.46 -5.65 15.23
CA ASP A 66 -2.04 -5.51 15.55
C ASP A 66 -1.48 -4.27 14.87
N LEU A 67 -1.42 -3.17 15.64
CA LEU A 67 -0.89 -1.89 15.19
C LEU A 67 0.63 -1.90 15.00
N SER A 68 1.35 -2.95 15.41
CA SER A 68 2.78 -3.06 15.12
C SER A 68 3.07 -3.37 13.64
N GLN A 69 2.07 -3.90 12.92
CA GLN A 69 2.22 -4.31 11.52
C GLN A 69 2.01 -3.16 10.52
N VAL A 70 1.31 -2.09 10.90
CA VAL A 70 0.96 -1.00 9.98
C VAL A 70 2.16 -0.11 9.63
N HIS A 71 2.20 0.58 8.48
CA HIS A 71 1.29 0.53 7.33
C HIS A 71 1.93 -0.28 6.22
N TYR A 72 1.18 -1.10 5.48
CA TYR A 72 1.72 -1.77 4.30
C TYR A 72 1.75 -0.83 3.09
N LEU A 73 2.94 -0.63 2.53
CA LEU A 73 3.22 0.32 1.45
C LEU A 73 3.66 -0.42 0.18
N SER A 74 3.10 -0.01 -0.95
CA SER A 74 3.48 -0.49 -2.29
C SER A 74 4.70 0.27 -2.80
N GLY A 75 5.85 -0.39 -2.86
CA GLY A 75 7.13 0.19 -3.23
C GLY A 75 8.29 -0.53 -2.55
N PRO A 76 9.51 0.05 -2.57
CA PRO A 76 9.89 1.31 -3.20
C PRO A 76 9.87 1.26 -4.73
N ILE A 77 9.58 2.39 -5.38
CA ILE A 77 9.68 2.56 -6.84
C ILE A 77 10.94 3.39 -7.14
N GLU A 78 11.86 2.82 -7.90
CA GLU A 78 13.08 3.48 -8.33
C GLU A 78 12.83 4.41 -9.52
N ILE A 79 13.36 5.63 -9.44
CA ILE A 79 13.51 6.54 -10.59
C ILE A 79 15.02 6.60 -10.90
N PRO A 80 15.54 5.92 -11.94
CA PRO A 80 16.99 5.73 -12.12
C PRO A 80 17.80 7.02 -12.27
N THR A 81 17.15 8.11 -12.67
CA THR A 81 17.78 9.43 -12.85
C THR A 81 17.80 10.27 -11.59
N ALA A 82 17.04 9.91 -10.55
CA ALA A 82 16.93 10.70 -9.32
C ALA A 82 18.19 10.56 -8.46
N GLN A 83 18.66 11.66 -7.89
CA GLN A 83 19.84 11.74 -7.03
C GLN A 83 19.51 12.43 -5.70
N PRO A 84 20.33 12.22 -4.65
CA PRO A 84 20.18 12.94 -3.39
C PRO A 84 20.21 14.46 -3.60
N GLY A 85 19.16 15.15 -3.15
CA GLY A 85 18.99 16.61 -3.32
C GLY A 85 17.99 17.00 -4.40
N ASP A 86 17.61 16.07 -5.27
CA ASP A 86 16.53 16.30 -6.24
C ASP A 86 15.15 16.37 -5.56
N LEU A 87 14.18 16.96 -6.25
CA LEU A 87 12.77 16.95 -5.86
C LEU A 87 11.99 15.96 -6.74
N LEU A 88 11.33 15.00 -6.11
CA LEU A 88 10.37 14.13 -6.79
C LEU A 88 8.99 14.78 -6.80
N LYS A 89 8.58 15.32 -7.95
CA LYS A 89 7.20 15.80 -8.17
C LYS A 89 6.30 14.62 -8.55
N VAL A 90 5.30 14.33 -7.73
CA VAL A 90 4.28 13.31 -8.01
C VAL A 90 2.95 14.01 -8.30
N GLU A 91 2.32 13.67 -9.43
CA GLU A 91 0.96 14.12 -9.77
C GLU A 91 0.00 12.94 -9.66
N ILE A 92 -0.98 13.04 -8.75
CA ILE A 92 -2.01 12.02 -8.57
C ILE A 92 -3.14 12.31 -9.56
N LEU A 93 -3.12 11.61 -10.69
CA LEU A 93 -4.09 11.82 -11.78
C LEU A 93 -5.48 11.26 -11.45
N ASN A 94 -5.55 10.19 -10.67
CA ASN A 94 -6.79 9.57 -10.23
C ASN A 94 -6.55 8.70 -8.98
N LEU A 95 -7.61 8.43 -8.22
CA LEU A 95 -7.60 7.54 -7.06
C LEU A 95 -8.96 6.84 -6.97
N GLY A 96 -8.96 5.56 -6.59
CA GLY A 96 -10.18 4.79 -6.39
C GLY A 96 -9.92 3.44 -5.75
N PRO A 97 -10.98 2.72 -5.35
CA PRO A 97 -10.87 1.38 -4.80
C PRO A 97 -10.42 0.37 -5.85
N LEU A 98 -10.04 -0.82 -5.40
CA LEU A 98 -9.83 -1.97 -6.28
C LEU A 98 -11.18 -2.50 -6.75
N GLU A 99 -11.23 -2.94 -8.01
CA GLU A 99 -12.46 -3.51 -8.59
C GLU A 99 -12.82 -4.81 -7.88
N GLY A 100 -14.06 -4.91 -7.39
CA GLY A 100 -14.55 -6.02 -6.57
C GLY A 100 -14.21 -5.93 -5.07
N ASP A 101 -13.54 -4.87 -4.62
CA ASP A 101 -13.22 -4.58 -3.22
C ASP A 101 -13.60 -3.12 -2.86
N GLU A 102 -14.74 -2.64 -3.38
CA GLU A 102 -15.20 -1.26 -3.25
C GLU A 102 -15.89 -0.96 -1.91
N TRP A 103 -15.22 -1.25 -0.81
CA TRP A 103 -15.65 -0.89 0.54
C TRP A 103 -14.49 -0.33 1.34
N GLY A 104 -14.79 0.22 2.50
CA GLY A 104 -13.81 0.71 3.46
C GLY A 104 -14.40 0.76 4.85
N PHE A 105 -13.57 1.03 5.85
CA PHE A 105 -13.98 1.03 7.25
C PHE A 105 -13.56 2.31 7.96
N THR A 106 -14.27 2.60 9.04
CA THR A 106 -13.89 3.58 10.06
C THR A 106 -14.12 2.95 11.43
N GLY A 107 -13.30 3.29 12.41
CA GLY A 107 -13.36 2.68 13.72
C GLY A 107 -12.75 3.58 14.78
N SER A 108 -13.08 3.31 16.05
CA SER A 108 -12.46 3.93 17.21
C SER A 108 -11.68 2.85 17.96
N PHE A 109 -10.37 3.05 18.13
CA PHE A 109 -9.56 2.13 18.93
C PHE A 109 -9.94 2.22 20.41
N ALA A 110 -9.88 1.07 21.09
CA ALA A 110 -9.86 1.02 22.53
C ALA A 110 -8.55 1.66 23.03
N LYS A 111 -8.54 2.08 24.29
CA LYS A 111 -7.35 2.68 24.90
C LYS A 111 -6.21 1.67 25.02
N GLU A 112 -6.54 0.39 25.11
CA GLU A 112 -5.62 -0.72 25.34
C GLU A 112 -5.07 -1.36 24.05
N ASN A 113 -5.39 -0.79 22.89
CA ASN A 113 -4.88 -1.23 21.59
C ASN A 113 -3.36 -1.06 21.45
#